data_AF-A0A9D2AQY2-F1
#
_entry.id   AF-A0A9D2AQY2-F1
#
_cell.length_a   1.000
_cell.length_b   1.000
_cell.length_c   1.000
_cell.angle_alpha   90.00
_cell.angle_beta   90.00
_cell.angle_gamma   90.00
#
_symmetry.space_group_name_H-M   'P 1'
#
loop_
_entity.id
_entity.type
_entity.pdbx_description
1 polymer ?
#
loop_
_entity_poly.entity_id
_entity_poly.type
_entity_poly.pdbx_seq_one_letter_code
_entity_poly.pdbx_strand_id
1 'polypeptide(L)'
;MLDAERLKILTESAKYDVSCSSSGSARANRKGGLGNASPGGICHSFTPDGRCISLLKILQSNRCAYNCLYCPNRAEADVPRASATPDEICELVIAFYKRNYIEGL
;
A
#
# COMPACT_ATOMS: atom_id res chain seq x y z
N MET A 1 12.78 -8.80 7.94
CA MET A 1 12.16 -8.59 6.61
C MET A 1 10.71 -9.04 6.60
N LEU A 2 9.81 -8.11 6.25
CA LEU A 2 8.38 -8.35 6.08
C LEU A 2 8.13 -9.34 4.94
N ASP A 3 7.37 -10.42 5.17
CA ASP A 3 7.03 -11.36 4.11
C ASP A 3 5.92 -10.83 3.18
N ALA A 4 5.81 -11.46 2.00
CA ALA A 4 4.91 -11.03 0.94
C ALA A 4 3.42 -11.13 1.33
N GLU A 5 3.04 -12.06 2.20
CA GLU A 5 1.66 -12.23 2.63
C GLU A 5 1.24 -11.11 3.58
N ARG A 6 2.04 -10.83 4.62
CA ARG A 6 1.80 -9.68 5.51
C ARG A 6 1.85 -8.36 4.75
N LEU A 7 2.80 -8.19 3.82
CA LEU A 7 2.86 -7.02 2.95
C LEU A 7 1.57 -6.84 2.15
N LYS A 8 1.06 -7.91 1.54
CA LYS A 8 -0.21 -7.89 0.80
C LYS A 8 -1.38 -7.48 1.70
N ILE A 9 -1.50 -8.05 2.90
CA ILE A 9 -2.58 -7.73 3.84
C ILE A 9 -2.53 -6.25 4.24
N LEU A 10 -1.35 -5.76 4.62
CA LEU A 10 -1.18 -4.41 5.13
C LEU A 10 -1.34 -3.33 4.05
N THR A 11 -0.90 -3.60 2.82
CA THR A 11 -1.06 -2.68 1.68
C THR A 11 -2.50 -2.67 1.16
N GLU A 12 -3.17 -3.83 1.12
CA GLU A 12 -4.58 -3.92 0.78
C GLU A 12 -5.48 -3.20 1.80
N SER A 13 -5.18 -3.34 3.09
CA SER A 13 -5.87 -2.60 4.15
C SER A 13 -5.62 -1.09 4.09
N ALA A 14 -4.48 -0.64 3.54
CA ALA A 14 -4.12 0.77 3.40
C ALA A 14 -4.80 1.47 2.20
N LYS A 15 -5.37 0.72 1.25
CA LYS A 15 -5.99 1.28 0.03
C LYS A 15 -7.19 2.19 0.32
N TYR A 16 -7.81 2.03 1.48
CA TYR A 16 -8.99 2.80 1.90
C TYR A 16 -8.66 4.18 2.46
N ASP A 17 -7.38 4.54 2.57
CA ASP A 17 -6.98 5.88 2.96
C ASP A 17 -7.04 6.86 1.77
N VAL A 18 -7.52 8.08 2.05
CA VAL A 18 -8.09 9.08 1.13
C VAL A 18 -7.20 9.41 -0.08
N SER A 19 -5.88 9.31 0.06
CA SER A 19 -4.93 9.64 -1.01
C SER A 19 -4.65 8.52 -2.01
N CYS A 20 -5.19 7.30 -1.84
CA CYS A 20 -4.76 6.18 -2.66
C CYS A 20 -5.77 5.70 -3.72
N SER A 21 -5.91 6.47 -4.79
CA SER A 21 -6.74 6.13 -5.95
C SER A 21 -6.21 4.98 -6.81
N SER A 22 -4.97 4.52 -6.58
CA SER A 22 -4.28 3.51 -7.42
C SER A 22 -3.83 2.23 -6.71
N SER A 23 -3.83 2.17 -5.37
CA SER A 23 -3.43 0.94 -4.67
C SER A 23 -4.41 -0.20 -4.92
N GLY A 24 -3.85 -1.39 -5.14
CA GLY A 24 -4.62 -2.61 -5.34
C GLY A 24 -5.15 -2.80 -6.76
N SER A 25 -4.88 -1.88 -7.69
CA SER A 25 -5.22 -2.08 -9.10
C SER A 25 -4.30 -3.13 -9.73
N ALA A 26 -4.89 -4.20 -10.24
CA ALA A 26 -4.23 -5.24 -11.04
C ALA A 26 -4.60 -5.14 -12.53
N ARG A 27 -4.98 -3.93 -12.98
CA ARG A 27 -5.38 -3.69 -14.37
C ARG A 27 -4.22 -4.03 -15.32
N ALA A 28 -4.36 -5.14 -16.03
CA ALA A 28 -3.50 -5.49 -17.13
C ALA A 28 -3.81 -4.60 -18.35
N ASN A 29 -2.79 -4.24 -19.10
CA ASN A 29 -2.98 -3.53 -20.35
C ASN A 29 -3.55 -4.43 -21.44
N ARG A 30 -4.16 -3.81 -22.44
CA ARG A 30 -4.57 -4.49 -23.67
C ARG A 30 -3.39 -4.58 -24.63
N LYS A 31 -3.48 -5.52 -25.59
CA LYS A 31 -2.47 -5.73 -26.62
C LYS A 31 -2.20 -4.40 -27.36
N GLY A 32 -0.96 -3.90 -27.28
CA GLY A 32 -0.54 -2.62 -27.86
C GLY A 32 -0.63 -1.39 -26.96
N GLY A 33 -1.04 -1.53 -25.69
CA GLY A 33 -1.08 -0.43 -24.72
C GLY A 33 0.20 -0.28 -23.88
N LEU A 34 0.39 0.91 -23.29
CA LEU A 34 1.54 1.25 -22.43
C LEU A 34 1.21 1.20 -20.93
N GLY A 35 2.04 0.49 -20.15
CA GLY A 35 1.98 0.41 -18.68
C GLY A 35 1.05 -0.68 -18.12
N ASN A 36 1.30 -1.15 -16.89
CA ASN A 36 0.40 -2.06 -16.14
C ASN A 36 0.20 -1.49 -14.74
N ALA A 37 -0.94 -1.77 -14.12
CA ALA A 37 -1.08 -1.49 -12.69
C ALA A 37 -0.39 -2.60 -11.88
N SER A 38 0.38 -2.19 -10.86
CA SER A 38 1.13 -3.11 -10.00
C SER A 38 0.43 -3.21 -8.63
N PRO A 39 -0.04 -4.40 -8.22
CA PRO A 39 -0.53 -4.61 -6.86
C PRO A 39 0.65 -4.63 -5.88
N GLY A 40 0.58 -3.84 -4.80
CA GLY A 40 1.63 -3.86 -3.76
C GLY A 40 1.79 -2.60 -2.91
N GLY A 41 0.71 -1.83 -2.72
CA GLY A 41 0.75 -0.61 -1.90
C GLY A 41 1.44 0.59 -2.54
N ILE A 42 1.90 0.51 -3.80
CA ILE A 42 2.46 1.67 -4.48
C ILE A 42 1.32 2.55 -4.98
N CYS A 43 1.22 3.77 -4.44
CA CYS A 43 0.24 4.79 -4.82
C CYS A 43 0.93 5.92 -5.58
N HIS A 44 0.29 6.42 -6.64
CA HIS A 44 0.70 7.67 -7.25
C HIS A 44 0.17 8.88 -6.46
N SER A 45 1.04 9.84 -6.21
CA SER A 45 0.73 11.14 -5.59
C SER A 45 1.32 12.28 -6.41
N PHE A 46 0.82 13.49 -6.21
CA PHE A 46 1.28 14.66 -6.96
C PHE A 46 1.93 15.66 -6.02
N THR A 47 3.14 16.07 -6.34
CA THR A 47 3.86 17.13 -5.62
C THR A 47 3.27 18.51 -5.95
N PRO A 48 3.54 19.56 -5.15
CA PRO A 48 3.02 20.90 -5.41
C PRO A 48 3.40 21.50 -6.77
N ASP A 49 4.51 21.07 -7.35
CA ASP A 49 4.97 21.42 -8.70
C ASP A 49 4.36 20.54 -9.82
N GLY A 50 3.40 19.67 -9.48
CA GLY A 50 2.64 18.88 -10.44
C GLY A 50 3.31 17.58 -10.90
N ARG A 51 4.45 17.20 -10.32
CA ARG A 51 5.10 15.92 -10.67
C ARG A 51 4.35 14.76 -10.02
N CYS A 52 4.11 13.72 -10.81
CA CYS A 52 3.60 12.44 -10.31
C CYS A 52 4.76 11.67 -9.69
N ILE A 53 4.61 11.27 -8.42
CA ILE A 53 5.55 10.47 -7.67
C ILE A 53 4.91 9.17 -7.19
N SER A 54 5.72 8.13 -6.94
CA SER A 54 5.29 6.83 -6.45
C SER A 54 5.63 6.69 -4.96
N LEU A 55 4.62 6.48 -4.11
CA LEU A 55 4.77 6.32 -2.67
C LEU A 55 4.42 4.89 -2.24
N LEU A 56 5.15 4.32 -1.28
CA LEU A 56 4.75 3.07 -0.64
C LEU A 56 3.76 3.34 0.48
N LYS A 57 2.50 3.01 0.25
CA LYS A 57 1.46 3.10 1.25
C LYS A 57 1.20 1.75 1.90
N ILE A 58 1.48 1.65 3.20
CA ILE A 58 1.31 0.44 4.01
C ILE A 58 0.84 0.81 5.41
N LEU A 59 -0.02 -0.01 6.02
CA LEU A 59 -0.30 0.10 7.44
C LEU A 59 0.80 -0.58 8.26
N GLN A 60 1.16 -0.02 9.40
CA GLN A 60 1.96 -0.75 10.38
C GLN A 60 1.19 -1.94 10.98
N SER A 61 -0.12 -1.79 11.18
CA SER A 61 -1.03 -2.88 11.53
C SER A 61 -2.43 -2.55 11.02
N ASN A 62 -3.17 -3.58 10.60
CA ASN A 62 -4.58 -3.43 10.31
C ASN A 62 -5.47 -3.86 11.49
N ARG A 63 -4.92 -4.17 12.67
CA ARG A 63 -5.70 -4.41 13.89
C ARG A 63 -6.19 -3.08 14.45
N CYS A 64 -7.50 -2.97 14.67
CA CYS A 64 -8.13 -1.77 15.20
C CYS A 64 -8.89 -2.11 16.49
N ALA A 65 -8.86 -1.22 17.47
CA ALA A 65 -9.64 -1.36 18.71
C ALA A 65 -11.10 -0.87 18.55
N TYR A 66 -11.42 -0.23 17.43
CA TYR A 66 -12.71 0.43 17.20
C TYR A 66 -13.60 -0.32 16.21
N ASN A 67 -14.91 -0.17 16.39
CA ASN A 67 -15.94 -0.72 15.50
C ASN A 67 -16.62 0.35 14.62
N CYS A 68 -15.82 1.18 13.93
CA CYS A 68 -16.35 2.18 13.00
C CYS A 68 -17.17 1.51 11.88
N LEU A 69 -18.44 1.90 11.71
CA LEU A 69 -19.36 1.27 10.74
C LEU A 69 -18.87 1.32 9.28
N TYR A 70 -18.11 2.36 8.93
CA TYR A 70 -17.58 2.57 7.59
C TYR A 70 -16.20 1.92 7.36
N CYS A 71 -15.53 1.42 8.40
CA CYS A 71 -14.15 0.94 8.28
C CYS A 71 -14.10 -0.56 8.00
N PRO A 72 -13.50 -1.02 6.89
CA PRO A 72 -13.29 -2.44 6.62
C PRO A 72 -12.37 -3.12 7.64
N ASN A 73 -11.46 -2.34 8.26
CA ASN A 73 -10.52 -2.83 9.26
C ASN A 73 -11.08 -2.77 10.70
N ARG A 74 -12.38 -2.52 10.90
CA ARG A 74 -13.02 -2.47 12.23
C ARG A 74 -12.76 -3.74 13.05
N ALA A 75 -12.76 -3.64 14.39
CA ALA A 75 -12.31 -4.71 15.30
C ALA A 75 -13.04 -6.06 15.06
N GLU A 76 -14.36 -6.02 14.85
CA GLU A 76 -15.20 -7.21 14.65
C GLU A 76 -15.23 -7.72 13.21
N ALA A 77 -14.57 -7.06 12.25
CA ALA A 77 -14.54 -7.55 10.89
C ALA A 77 -13.69 -8.82 10.77
N ASP A 78 -14.26 -9.87 10.19
CA ASP A 78 -13.57 -11.11 9.82
C ASP A 78 -12.76 -10.89 8.55
N VAL A 79 -11.56 -10.34 8.72
CA VAL A 79 -10.59 -10.08 7.65
C VAL A 79 -9.19 -10.49 8.10
N PRO A 80 -8.30 -10.92 7.19
CA PRO A 80 -6.92 -11.26 7.54
C PRO A 80 -6.22 -10.11 8.29
N ARG A 81 -5.52 -10.44 9.38
CA ARG A 81 -4.83 -9.45 10.21
C ARG A 81 -3.33 -9.64 10.16
N ALA A 82 -2.62 -8.53 10.03
CA ALA A 82 -1.16 -8.49 10.04
C ALA A 82 -0.65 -7.28 10.83
N SER A 83 0.61 -7.38 11.23
CA SER A 83 1.38 -6.28 11.80
C SER A 83 2.82 -6.37 11.29
N ALA A 84 3.44 -5.22 11.12
CA ALA A 84 4.85 -5.05 10.82
C ALA A 84 5.51 -4.24 11.94
N THR A 85 6.76 -4.58 12.24
CA THR A 85 7.62 -3.79 13.12
C THR A 85 8.16 -2.57 12.37
N PRO A 86 8.56 -1.50 13.09
CA PRO A 86 9.22 -0.36 12.46
C PRO A 86 10.46 -0.76 11.64
N ASP A 87 11.28 -1.68 12.16
CA ASP A 87 12.49 -2.16 11.46
C ASP A 87 12.13 -2.88 10.15
N GLU A 88 11.10 -3.72 10.15
CA GLU A 88 10.61 -4.38 8.93
C GLU A 88 10.14 -3.37 7.87
N ILE A 89 9.47 -2.28 8.28
CA ILE A 89 9.04 -1.21 7.37
C ILE A 89 10.25 -0.44 6.84
N CYS A 90 11.18 -0.06 7.71
CA CYS A 90 12.40 0.64 7.32
C CYS A 90 13.22 -0.16 6.30
N GLU A 91 13.43 -1.46 6.56
CA GLU A 91 14.11 -2.38 5.64
C GLU A 91 13.41 -2.40 4.27
N LEU A 92 12.09 -2.54 4.25
CA LEU A 92 11.29 -2.58 3.03
C LEU A 92 11.37 -1.26 2.25
N VAL A 93 11.16 -0.13 2.91
CA VAL A 93 11.19 1.21 2.29
C VAL A 93 12.56 1.48 1.67
N ILE A 94 13.65 1.22 2.41
CA ILE A 94 15.01 1.42 1.89
C ILE A 94 15.29 0.48 0.72
N ALA A 95 14.81 -0.77 0.77
CA ALA A 95 14.96 -1.72 -0.33
C ALA A 95 14.22 -1.25 -1.61
N PHE A 96 13.01 -0.71 -1.48
CA PHE A 96 12.21 -0.22 -2.60
C PHE A 96 12.78 1.09 -3.16
N TYR A 97 13.19 2.01 -2.28
CA TYR A 97 13.80 3.28 -2.66
C TYR A 97 15.10 3.06 -3.45
N LYS A 98 16.00 2.20 -2.96
CA LYS A 98 17.27 1.88 -3.66
C LYS A 98 17.07 1.24 -5.05
N ARG A 99 15.90 0.66 -5.32
CA ARG A 99 15.54 0.04 -6.61
C ARG A 99 14.71 0.97 -7.50
N ASN A 100 14.51 2.22 -7.09
CA ASN A 100 13.67 3.20 -7.76
C ASN A 100 12.21 2.73 -7.95
N TYR A 101 11.68 1.91 -7.04
CA TYR A 101 10.26 1.53 -7.05
C TYR A 101 9.36 2.59 -6.41
N ILE A 102 9.92 3.37 -5.48
CA ILE A 102 9.22 4.44 -4.76
C ILE A 102 10.15 5.62 -4.57
N GLU A 103 9.56 6.80 -4.39
CA GLU A 103 10.21 8.06 -4.07
C GLU A 103 9.94 8.49 -2.61
N GLY A 104 9.10 7.72 -1.89
CA GLY A 104 8.76 7.95 -0.49
C GLY A 104 7.81 6.89 0.07
N LEU A 105 7.42 7.09 1.33
CA LEU A 105 6.42 6.32 2.07
C LEU A 105 5.13 7.15 2.17
#